data_AF-A0A672MDD5-F1
#
_entry.id   AF-A0A672MDD5-F1
#
_cell.length_a   1.000
_cell.length_b   1.000
_cell.length_c   1.000
_cell.angle_alpha   90.00
_cell.angle_beta   90.00
_cell.angle_gamma   90.00
#
_symmetry.space_group_name_H-M   'P 1'
#
loop_
_entity.id
_entity.type
_entity.pdbx_description
1 polymer ?
#
loop_
_entity_poly.entity_id
_entity_poly.type
_entity_poly.pdbx_seq_one_letter_code
_entity_poly.pdbx_strand_id
1 'polypeptide(L)'
;MILYGGQSSVLALAVDPLAVSLILPFIMLITMFASVFILNLISLDRFTRVITPVWAQNHRSLFIARLSCAAAWILALFLSLPFMMLRETLTVNNKTYCMHYQPALDHYKMYRRLSVIRFVFGFLIPLICITTCYGFIARKLGRSTFHSGRATRIMLAVIVAFVLCWLPYHIVDLIAMYGEESSVLALAVDPLAVSLAYFNSCLNPVLYVFMGQDFKSIKLSLRRVFERVFSEE
;
A
#
# COMPACT_ATOMS: atom_id res chain seq x y z
N MET A 1 -30.53 46.89 2.77
CA MET A 1 -29.07 47.07 2.63
C MET A 1 -28.41 45.98 3.46
N ILE A 2 -28.50 44.72 2.99
CA ILE A 2 -27.42 43.92 2.35
C ILE A 2 -26.33 43.58 3.37
N LEU A 3 -26.43 42.42 4.06
CA LEU A 3 -25.73 41.14 3.76
C LEU A 3 -24.20 41.26 3.72
N TYR A 4 -23.50 40.63 4.68
CA TYR A 4 -22.31 39.76 4.54
C TYR A 4 -21.69 39.53 5.93
N GLY A 5 -21.51 38.26 6.31
CA GLY A 5 -20.83 37.90 7.57
C GLY A 5 -21.07 36.48 8.06
N GLY A 6 -22.08 35.78 7.51
CA GLY A 6 -22.24 34.34 7.67
C GLY A 6 -21.36 33.58 6.69
N GLN A 7 -20.04 33.53 6.90
CA GLN A 7 -19.17 32.58 6.16
C GLN A 7 -17.80 32.30 6.80
N SER A 8 -17.57 32.63 8.07
CA SER A 8 -16.25 32.37 8.72
C SER A 8 -16.25 31.17 9.68
N SER A 9 -17.41 30.56 9.96
CA SER A 9 -17.53 29.46 10.92
C SER A 9 -17.38 28.05 10.32
N VAL A 10 -17.33 27.94 8.98
CA VAL A 10 -17.28 26.63 8.27
C VAL A 10 -15.84 26.24 7.89
N LEU A 11 -14.92 27.20 7.81
CA LEU A 11 -13.48 26.95 7.57
C LEU A 11 -12.66 26.76 8.86
N ALA A 12 -13.29 26.91 10.04
CA ALA A 12 -12.67 26.67 11.34
C ALA A 12 -12.63 25.17 11.73
N LEU A 13 -13.16 24.27 10.90
CA LEU A 13 -12.81 22.84 10.94
C LEU A 13 -11.48 22.62 10.21
N ALA A 14 -10.45 23.37 10.61
CA ALA A 14 -9.09 22.94 10.40
C ALA A 14 -8.97 21.62 11.18
N VAL A 15 -8.94 20.50 10.47
CA VAL A 15 -8.66 19.18 11.04
C VAL A 15 -7.45 19.37 11.95
N ASP A 16 -7.62 19.13 13.26
CA ASP A 16 -6.56 19.34 14.25
C ASP A 16 -5.24 18.79 13.69
N PRO A 17 -4.16 19.58 13.61
CA PRO A 17 -2.87 19.12 13.10
C PRO A 17 -2.39 17.82 13.77
N LEU A 18 -2.79 17.63 15.04
CA LEU A 18 -2.63 16.38 15.77
C LEU A 18 -3.38 15.20 15.11
N ALA A 19 -4.66 15.37 14.78
CA ALA A 19 -5.45 14.34 14.13
C ALA A 19 -4.84 13.94 12.78
N VAL A 20 -4.39 14.90 11.97
CA VAL A 20 -3.70 14.63 10.69
C VAL A 20 -2.43 13.80 10.91
N SER A 21 -1.64 14.16 11.93
CA SER A 21 -0.38 13.47 12.26
C SER A 21 -0.58 12.01 12.72
N LEU A 22 -1.74 11.67 13.27
CA LEU A 22 -2.08 10.30 13.68
C LEU A 22 -2.77 9.50 12.57
N ILE A 23 -3.66 10.14 11.81
CA ILE A 23 -4.49 9.51 10.79
C ILE A 23 -3.66 9.12 9.56
N LEU A 24 -2.76 9.99 9.07
CA LEU A 24 -2.02 9.72 7.83
C LEU A 24 -1.16 8.45 7.91
N PRO A 25 -0.41 8.18 9.01
CA PRO A 25 0.39 6.96 9.11
C PRO A 25 -0.46 5.72 9.37
N PHE A 26 -1.62 5.87 10.01
CA PHE A 26 -2.58 4.78 10.14
C PHE A 26 -3.14 4.37 8.77
N ILE A 27 -3.58 5.34 7.95
CA ILE A 27 -4.02 5.08 6.58
C ILE A 27 -2.90 4.45 5.74
N MET A 28 -1.66 4.93 5.90
CA MET A 28 -0.50 4.37 5.23
C MET A 28 -0.32 2.88 5.56
N LEU A 29 -0.38 2.50 6.85
CA LEU A 29 -0.22 1.11 7.29
C LEU A 29 -1.38 0.22 6.84
N ILE A 30 -2.62 0.70 6.92
CA ILE A 30 -3.77 -0.05 6.41
C ILE A 30 -3.60 -0.30 4.92
N THR A 31 -3.23 0.74 4.16
CA THR A 31 -3.04 0.65 2.70
C THR A 31 -1.89 -0.29 2.35
N MET A 32 -0.81 -0.30 3.13
CA MET A 32 0.28 -1.26 3.00
C MET A 32 -0.21 -2.71 3.15
N PHE A 33 -0.84 -3.04 4.28
CA PHE A 33 -1.31 -4.41 4.53
C PHE A 33 -2.40 -4.82 3.55
N ALA A 34 -3.37 -3.94 3.27
CA ALA A 34 -4.43 -4.22 2.31
C ALA A 34 -3.86 -4.47 0.91
N SER A 35 -2.95 -3.61 0.42
CA SER A 35 -2.33 -3.78 -0.90
C SER A 35 -1.58 -5.10 -1.01
N VAL A 36 -0.75 -5.45 -0.01
CA VAL A 36 0.05 -6.68 -0.07
C VAL A 36 -0.80 -7.95 0.04
N PHE A 37 -1.85 -7.93 0.87
CA PHE A 37 -2.78 -9.06 1.00
C PHE A 37 -3.61 -9.24 -0.27
N ILE A 38 -4.08 -8.15 -0.87
CA ILE A 38 -4.79 -8.21 -2.16
C ILE A 38 -3.86 -8.73 -3.27
N LEU A 39 -2.59 -8.29 -3.31
CA LEU A 39 -1.61 -8.82 -4.27
C LEU A 39 -1.38 -10.32 -4.08
N ASN A 40 -1.34 -10.80 -2.84
CA ASN A 40 -1.25 -12.23 -2.55
C ASN A 40 -2.49 -12.98 -3.02
N LEU A 41 -3.69 -12.48 -2.72
CA LEU A 41 -4.94 -13.09 -3.16
C LEU A 41 -5.01 -13.17 -4.69
N ILE A 42 -4.60 -12.12 -5.41
CA ILE A 42 -4.58 -12.14 -6.88
C ILE A 42 -3.52 -13.13 -7.39
N SER A 43 -2.35 -13.21 -6.74
CA SER A 43 -1.29 -14.15 -7.11
C SER A 43 -1.74 -15.61 -6.91
N LEU A 44 -2.42 -15.90 -5.80
CA LEU A 44 -3.03 -17.20 -5.51
C LEU A 44 -4.17 -17.53 -6.49
N ASP A 45 -5.03 -16.56 -6.82
CA ASP A 45 -6.07 -16.75 -7.84
C ASP A 45 -5.49 -17.15 -9.20
N ARG A 46 -4.39 -16.48 -9.60
CA ARG A 46 -3.67 -16.81 -10.83
C ARG A 46 -3.01 -18.18 -10.76
N PHE A 47 -2.35 -18.49 -9.66
CA PHE A 47 -1.74 -19.79 -9.41
C PHE A 47 -2.77 -20.91 -9.56
N THR A 48 -3.90 -20.81 -8.86
CA THR A 48 -4.96 -21.83 -8.89
C THR A 48 -5.54 -21.98 -10.30
N ARG A 49 -5.73 -20.88 -11.03
CA ARG A 49 -6.20 -20.94 -12.44
C ARG A 49 -5.22 -21.66 -13.37
N VAL A 50 -3.92 -21.48 -13.17
CA VAL A 50 -2.91 -22.10 -14.03
C VAL A 50 -2.65 -23.55 -13.63
N ILE A 51 -2.55 -23.84 -12.32
CA ILE A 51 -2.16 -25.15 -11.81
C ILE A 51 -3.36 -26.13 -11.80
N THR A 52 -4.53 -25.70 -11.32
CA THR A 52 -5.73 -26.56 -11.14
C THR A 52 -6.97 -25.97 -11.85
N PRO A 53 -6.99 -25.96 -13.20
CA PRO A 53 -8.03 -25.27 -13.97
C PRO A 53 -9.45 -25.82 -13.73
N VAL A 54 -9.63 -27.13 -13.59
CA VAL A 54 -10.95 -27.75 -13.34
C VAL A 54 -11.53 -27.33 -12.00
N TRP A 55 -10.71 -27.33 -10.94
CA TRP A 55 -11.14 -26.84 -9.62
C TRP A 55 -11.50 -25.36 -9.67
N ALA A 56 -10.66 -24.56 -10.33
CA ALA A 56 -10.87 -23.12 -10.48
C ALA A 56 -12.14 -22.79 -11.26
N GLN A 57 -12.58 -23.64 -12.18
CA GLN A 57 -13.83 -23.43 -12.91
C GLN A 57 -15.07 -23.75 -12.07
N ASN A 58 -14.98 -24.77 -11.20
CA ASN A 58 -16.13 -25.23 -10.41
C ASN A 58 -16.34 -24.47 -9.09
N HIS A 59 -15.27 -24.00 -8.44
CA HIS A 59 -15.35 -23.41 -7.09
C HIS A 59 -15.18 -21.90 -7.05
N ARG A 60 -14.73 -21.28 -8.14
CA ARG A 60 -14.48 -19.84 -8.16
C ARG A 60 -15.79 -19.09 -8.33
N SER A 61 -16.23 -18.41 -7.26
CA SER A 61 -17.36 -17.49 -7.30
C SER A 61 -16.94 -16.06 -6.97
N LEU A 62 -17.69 -15.09 -7.49
CA LEU A 62 -17.51 -13.68 -7.15
C LEU A 62 -17.74 -13.42 -5.66
N PHE A 63 -18.60 -14.22 -5.02
CA PHE A 63 -18.86 -14.16 -3.59
C PHE A 63 -17.60 -14.49 -2.77
N ILE A 64 -16.91 -15.59 -3.08
CA ILE A 64 -15.67 -15.99 -2.39
C ILE A 64 -14.58 -14.92 -2.58
N ALA A 65 -14.47 -14.34 -3.78
CA ALA A 65 -13.52 -13.26 -4.04
C ALA A 65 -13.81 -12.01 -3.17
N ARG A 66 -15.08 -11.58 -3.09
CA ARG A 66 -15.48 -10.44 -2.25
C ARG A 66 -15.23 -10.72 -0.76
N LEU A 67 -15.57 -11.92 -0.29
CA LEU A 67 -15.33 -12.33 1.10
C LEU A 67 -13.84 -12.32 1.43
N SER A 68 -13.00 -12.82 0.51
CA SER A 68 -11.54 -12.82 0.68
C SER A 68 -10.98 -11.40 0.75
N CYS A 69 -11.44 -10.49 -0.11
CA CYS A 69 -11.05 -9.08 -0.06
C CYS A 69 -11.50 -8.42 1.25
N ALA A 70 -12.73 -8.66 1.70
CA ALA A 70 -13.23 -8.12 2.96
C ALA A 70 -12.39 -8.63 4.16
N ALA A 71 -12.06 -9.92 4.18
CA ALA A 71 -11.20 -10.51 5.19
C ALA A 71 -9.79 -9.88 5.18
N ALA A 72 -9.22 -9.64 4.00
CA ALA A 72 -7.93 -8.97 3.86
C ALA A 72 -7.95 -7.54 4.44
N TRP A 73 -9.02 -6.77 4.20
CA TRP A 73 -9.18 -5.43 4.77
C TRP A 73 -9.35 -5.47 6.29
N ILE A 74 -10.15 -6.39 6.82
CA ILE A 74 -10.32 -6.55 8.27
C ILE A 74 -8.97 -6.92 8.92
N LEU A 75 -8.22 -7.84 8.32
CA LEU A 75 -6.90 -8.22 8.80
C LEU A 75 -5.91 -7.04 8.74
N ALA A 76 -5.94 -6.25 7.66
CA ALA A 76 -5.10 -5.06 7.52
C ALA A 76 -5.40 -4.01 8.60
N LEU A 77 -6.68 -3.77 8.90
CA LEU A 77 -7.10 -2.91 10.00
C LEU A 77 -6.58 -3.45 11.33
N PHE A 78 -6.83 -4.72 11.63
CA PHE A 78 -6.40 -5.37 12.87
C PHE A 78 -4.89 -5.25 13.10
N LEU A 79 -4.07 -5.52 12.08
CA LEU A 79 -2.61 -5.42 12.18
C LEU A 79 -2.11 -3.98 12.28
N SER A 80 -2.87 -2.99 11.78
CA SER A 80 -2.51 -1.57 11.83
C SER A 80 -2.88 -0.89 13.14
N LEU A 81 -3.95 -1.34 13.82
CA LEU A 81 -4.43 -0.78 15.07
C LEU A 81 -3.37 -0.65 16.18
N PRO A 82 -2.53 -1.65 16.50
CA PRO A 82 -1.58 -1.53 17.60
C PRO A 82 -0.53 -0.44 17.35
N PHE A 83 -0.16 -0.17 16.09
CA PHE A 83 0.75 0.92 15.75
C PHE A 83 0.13 2.30 15.98
N MET A 84 -1.20 2.42 15.79
CA MET A 84 -1.92 3.66 16.05
C MET A 84 -2.03 3.92 17.56
N MET A 85 -2.36 2.88 18.34
CA MET A 85 -2.51 3.03 19.79
C MET A 85 -1.21 3.39 20.50
N LEU A 86 -0.06 2.99 19.96
CA LEU A 86 1.26 3.32 20.51
C LEU A 86 1.76 4.72 20.09
N ARG A 87 1.05 5.42 19.21
CA ARG A 87 1.49 6.69 18.65
C ARG A 87 1.00 7.84 19.53
N GLU A 88 1.93 8.61 20.07
CA GLU A 88 1.65 9.82 20.85
C GLU A 88 2.38 11.03 20.24
N THR A 89 1.83 12.21 20.47
CA THR A 89 2.41 13.48 20.03
C THR A 89 3.18 14.13 21.17
N LEU A 90 4.45 14.45 20.93
CA LEU A 90 5.33 15.12 21.88
C LEU A 90 5.52 16.58 21.46
N THR A 91 5.12 17.51 22.32
CA THR A 91 5.33 18.94 22.08
C THR A 91 6.61 19.39 22.80
N VAL A 92 7.62 19.76 22.03
CA VAL A 92 8.92 20.26 22.54
C VAL A 92 9.15 21.65 21.93
N ASN A 93 9.40 22.67 22.77
CA ASN A 93 9.69 24.04 22.34
C ASN A 93 8.65 24.63 21.37
N ASN A 94 7.36 24.50 21.69
CA ASN A 94 6.24 24.96 20.87
C ASN A 94 6.17 24.33 19.46
N LYS A 95 6.90 23.22 19.24
CA LYS A 95 6.82 22.38 18.05
C LYS A 95 6.27 21.01 18.46
N THR A 96 5.20 20.59 17.82
CA THR A 96 4.61 19.26 18.03
C THR A 96 5.25 18.27 17.07
N TYR A 97 5.96 17.29 17.63
CA TYR A 97 6.53 16.17 16.91
C TYR A 97 5.63 14.95 17.09
N CYS A 98 5.33 14.25 16.00
CA CYS A 98 4.68 12.96 16.08
C CYS A 98 5.75 11.88 16.06
N MET A 99 6.09 11.37 17.25
CA MET A 99 7.15 10.38 17.41
C MET A 99 6.58 8.97 17.27
N HIS A 100 7.39 8.07 16.72
CA HIS A 100 7.00 6.67 16.53
C HIS A 100 6.92 5.87 17.84
N TYR A 101 7.55 6.37 18.90
CA TYR A 101 7.58 5.74 20.22
C TYR A 101 7.73 6.79 21.34
N GLN A 102 7.10 6.53 22.48
CA GLN A 102 7.39 7.21 23.75
C GLN A 102 8.77 6.74 24.25
N PRO A 103 9.62 7.61 24.84
CA PRO A 103 10.88 7.20 25.47
C PRO A 103 10.73 6.20 26.64
N ALA A 104 9.48 5.90 27.06
CA ALA A 104 9.21 4.86 28.05
C ALA A 104 9.68 3.49 27.51
N LEU A 105 10.57 2.83 28.27
CA LEU A 105 11.27 1.60 27.89
C LEU A 105 10.32 0.48 27.40
N ASP A 106 9.11 0.40 27.97
CA ASP A 106 8.12 -0.64 27.63
C ASP A 106 7.46 -0.39 26.26
N HIS A 107 7.20 0.87 25.91
CA HIS A 107 6.62 1.24 24.62
C HIS A 107 7.61 0.99 23.48
N TYR A 108 8.89 1.31 23.71
CA TYR A 108 9.97 1.03 22.75
C TYR A 108 10.10 -0.48 22.46
N LYS A 109 10.12 -1.33 23.50
CA LYS A 109 10.17 -2.80 23.33
C LYS A 109 8.96 -3.37 22.61
N MET A 110 7.77 -2.82 22.86
CA MET A 110 6.54 -3.20 22.16
C MET A 110 6.59 -2.78 20.69
N TYR A 111 6.95 -1.52 20.40
CA TYR A 111 7.09 -1.02 19.04
C TYR A 111 8.10 -1.84 18.22
N ARG A 112 9.23 -2.20 18.83
CA ARG A 112 10.25 -3.05 18.21
C ARG A 112 9.72 -4.44 17.80
N ARG A 113 8.85 -5.05 18.62
CA ARG A 113 8.16 -6.31 18.27
C ARG A 113 7.16 -6.10 17.14
N LEU A 114 6.39 -5.02 17.19
CA LEU A 114 5.45 -4.67 16.13
C LEU A 114 6.16 -4.41 14.81
N SER A 115 7.28 -3.70 14.79
CA SER A 115 8.14 -3.48 13.61
C SER A 115 8.51 -4.81 12.92
N VAL A 116 8.94 -5.83 13.68
CA VAL A 116 9.22 -7.17 13.14
C VAL A 116 7.96 -7.84 12.61
N ILE A 117 6.84 -7.79 13.33
CA ILE A 117 5.56 -8.34 12.86
C ILE A 117 5.17 -7.68 11.53
N ARG A 118 5.30 -6.36 11.42
CA ARG A 118 5.02 -5.63 10.19
C ARG A 118 5.93 -6.04 9.05
N PHE A 119 7.23 -6.20 9.29
CA PHE A 119 8.14 -6.69 8.26
C PHE A 119 7.78 -8.11 7.81
N VAL A 120 7.49 -9.01 8.76
CA VAL A 120 7.18 -10.41 8.46
C VAL A 120 5.86 -10.56 7.70
N PHE A 121 4.78 -9.98 8.21
CA PHE A 121 3.43 -10.13 7.63
C PHE A 121 3.14 -9.14 6.51
N GLY A 122 3.75 -7.95 6.54
CA GLY A 122 3.57 -6.92 5.54
C GLY A 122 4.51 -7.04 4.34
N PHE A 123 5.58 -7.83 4.46
CA PHE A 123 6.60 -7.93 3.40
C PHE A 123 7.09 -9.36 3.16
N LEU A 124 7.69 -10.02 4.16
CA LEU A 124 8.42 -11.28 3.94
C LEU A 124 7.53 -12.46 3.55
N ILE A 125 6.51 -12.78 4.36
CA ILE A 125 5.55 -13.86 4.07
C ILE A 125 4.85 -13.60 2.73
N PRO A 126 4.27 -12.41 2.48
CA PRO A 126 3.75 -12.04 1.17
C PRO A 126 4.70 -12.28 0.00
N LEU A 127 5.96 -11.88 0.12
CA LEU A 127 6.93 -12.00 -0.95
C LEU A 127 7.26 -13.46 -1.23
N ILE A 128 7.41 -14.28 -0.20
CA ILE A 128 7.63 -15.74 -0.33
C ILE A 128 6.43 -16.39 -1.03
N CYS A 129 5.20 -16.10 -0.60
CA CYS A 129 3.98 -16.62 -1.23
C CYS A 129 3.88 -16.22 -2.71
N ILE A 130 4.11 -14.94 -3.03
CA ILE A 130 4.05 -14.45 -4.41
C ILE A 130 5.15 -15.10 -5.27
N THR A 131 6.40 -15.09 -4.82
CA THR A 131 7.54 -15.64 -5.58
C THR A 131 7.38 -17.14 -5.82
N THR A 132 6.93 -17.90 -4.83
CA THR A 132 6.64 -19.33 -5.00
C THR A 132 5.51 -19.56 -6.00
N CYS A 133 4.39 -18.84 -5.88
CA CYS A 133 3.27 -18.91 -6.83
C CYS A 133 3.74 -18.66 -8.27
N TYR A 134 4.43 -17.55 -8.52
CA TYR A 134 4.92 -17.21 -9.86
C TYR A 134 6.02 -18.15 -10.34
N GLY A 135 6.85 -18.70 -9.45
CA GLY A 135 7.83 -19.73 -9.77
C GLY A 135 7.18 -21.01 -10.31
N PHE A 136 6.09 -21.49 -9.68
CA PHE A 136 5.33 -22.64 -10.19
C PHE A 136 4.62 -22.33 -11.51
N ILE A 137 3.99 -21.15 -11.62
CA ILE A 137 3.36 -20.69 -12.85
C ILE A 137 4.37 -20.66 -14.00
N ALA A 138 5.57 -20.10 -13.78
CA ALA A 138 6.62 -20.02 -14.79
C ALA A 138 7.12 -21.41 -15.22
N ARG A 139 7.24 -22.35 -14.28
CA ARG A 139 7.58 -23.75 -14.60
C ARG A 139 6.50 -24.43 -15.44
N LYS A 140 5.22 -24.20 -15.15
CA LYS A 140 4.10 -24.84 -15.87
C LYS A 140 3.87 -24.26 -17.26
N LEU A 141 3.96 -22.94 -17.41
CA LEU A 141 3.71 -22.27 -18.69
C LEU A 141 4.95 -22.32 -19.61
N GLY A 142 6.16 -22.33 -19.04
CA GLY A 142 7.40 -22.12 -19.80
C GLY A 142 7.70 -20.62 -20.01
N ARG A 143 8.97 -20.27 -20.24
CA ARG A 143 9.44 -18.87 -20.25
C ARG A 143 8.75 -18.00 -21.32
N SER A 144 8.58 -18.49 -22.55
CA SER A 144 8.06 -17.67 -23.66
C SER A 144 6.58 -17.30 -23.51
N THR A 145 5.75 -18.21 -23.04
CA THR A 145 4.30 -18.03 -22.83
C THR A 145 4.00 -17.27 -21.53
N PHE A 146 4.85 -17.42 -20.50
CA PHE A 146 4.73 -16.69 -19.24
C PHE A 146 4.95 -15.18 -19.44
N HIS A 147 5.99 -14.80 -20.20
CA HIS A 147 6.31 -13.41 -20.49
C HIS A 147 5.35 -12.74 -21.49
N SER A 148 4.62 -13.52 -22.30
CA SER A 148 3.63 -12.98 -23.25
C SER A 148 2.27 -12.68 -22.62
N GLY A 149 1.97 -13.25 -21.45
CA GLY A 149 0.73 -13.01 -20.72
C GLY A 149 0.62 -11.58 -20.19
N ARG A 150 -0.18 -10.73 -20.86
CA ARG A 150 -0.44 -9.32 -20.47
C ARG A 150 -0.72 -9.16 -18.98
N ALA A 151 -1.65 -9.96 -18.45
CA ALA A 151 -2.05 -9.92 -17.05
C ALA A 151 -0.91 -10.31 -16.09
N THR A 152 -0.07 -11.28 -16.47
CA THR A 152 1.11 -11.69 -15.70
C THR A 152 2.13 -10.57 -15.63
N ARG A 153 2.38 -9.88 -16.76
CA ARG A 153 3.30 -8.75 -16.82
C ARG A 153 2.86 -7.58 -15.95
N ILE A 154 1.58 -7.23 -15.98
CA ILE A 154 1.00 -6.19 -15.10
C ILE A 154 1.23 -6.57 -13.64
N MET A 155 0.89 -7.80 -13.25
CA MET A 155 1.05 -8.25 -11.87
C MET A 155 2.50 -8.19 -11.40
N LEU A 156 3.44 -8.70 -12.21
CA LEU A 156 4.87 -8.63 -11.89
C LEU A 156 5.34 -7.19 -11.71
N ALA A 157 4.89 -6.27 -12.57
CA ALA A 157 5.23 -4.86 -12.44
C ALA A 157 4.67 -4.24 -11.14
N VAL A 158 3.43 -4.57 -10.76
CA VAL A 158 2.85 -4.11 -9.49
C VAL A 158 3.59 -4.69 -8.29
N ILE A 159 4.01 -5.96 -8.34
CA ILE A 159 4.82 -6.59 -7.27
C ILE A 159 6.19 -5.90 -7.15
N VAL A 160 6.86 -5.64 -8.27
CA VAL A 160 8.15 -4.94 -8.27
C VAL A 160 8.00 -3.52 -7.72
N ALA A 161 6.97 -2.79 -8.15
CA ALA A 161 6.68 -1.46 -7.61
C ALA A 161 6.38 -1.49 -6.11
N PHE A 162 5.64 -2.49 -5.62
CA PHE A 162 5.44 -2.70 -4.19
C PHE A 162 6.77 -2.90 -3.45
N VAL A 163 7.62 -3.80 -3.95
CA VAL A 163 8.94 -4.07 -3.34
C VAL A 163 9.79 -2.80 -3.31
N LEU A 164 9.92 -2.08 -4.43
CA LEU A 164 10.76 -0.89 -4.53
C LEU A 164 10.27 0.26 -3.62
N CYS A 165 8.96 0.41 -3.45
CA CYS A 165 8.40 1.44 -2.58
C CYS A 165 8.48 1.09 -1.09
N TRP A 166 8.23 -0.17 -0.71
CA TRP A 166 8.09 -0.56 0.70
C TRP A 166 9.37 -1.13 1.32
N LEU A 167 10.28 -1.71 0.53
CA LEU A 167 11.53 -2.26 1.06
C LEU A 167 12.39 -1.20 1.75
N PRO A 168 12.61 0.01 1.19
CA PRO A 168 13.40 1.05 1.87
C PRO A 168 12.80 1.42 3.23
N TYR A 169 11.48 1.52 3.31
CA TYR A 169 10.75 1.79 4.55
C TYR A 169 11.03 0.72 5.62
N HIS A 170 10.92 -0.57 5.25
CA HIS A 170 11.19 -1.64 6.20
C HIS A 170 12.66 -1.71 6.64
N ILE A 171 13.60 -1.45 5.73
CA ILE A 171 15.04 -1.42 6.06
C ILE A 171 15.34 -0.30 7.05
N VAL A 172 14.89 0.92 6.76
CA VAL A 172 15.11 2.08 7.63
C VAL A 172 14.50 1.86 9.01
N ASP A 173 13.27 1.35 9.07
CA ASP A 173 12.60 1.04 10.33
C ASP A 173 13.33 -0.03 11.16
N LEU A 174 13.81 -1.11 10.54
CA LEU A 174 14.57 -2.14 11.25
C LEU A 174 15.92 -1.61 11.74
N ILE A 175 16.62 -0.80 10.96
CA ILE A 175 17.87 -0.14 11.38
C ILE A 175 17.60 0.81 12.56
N ALA A 176 16.51 1.58 12.51
CA ALA A 176 16.14 2.48 13.61
C ALA A 176 15.83 1.73 14.91
N MET A 177 15.31 0.50 14.82
CA MET A 177 14.91 -0.30 15.99
C MET A 177 15.98 -1.27 16.53
N TYR A 178 16.95 -1.65 15.71
CA TYR A 178 17.95 -2.68 16.05
C TYR A 178 19.41 -2.28 15.76
N GLY A 179 19.67 -1.12 15.15
CA GLY A 179 21.02 -0.61 14.93
C GLY A 179 21.72 -0.23 16.24
N GLU A 180 23.03 -0.49 16.33
CA GLU A 180 23.86 -0.28 17.53
C GLU A 180 24.06 1.20 17.90
N GLU A 181 23.84 2.10 16.95
CA GLU A 181 23.57 3.52 17.21
C GLU A 181 22.33 3.88 16.39
N SER A 182 21.43 4.70 16.92
CA SER A 182 20.32 5.29 16.17
C SER A 182 20.90 6.06 14.98
N SER A 183 21.10 5.35 13.86
CA SER A 183 22.03 5.83 12.84
C SER A 183 21.47 7.14 12.31
N VAL A 184 22.26 8.20 12.41
CA VAL A 184 21.93 9.52 11.85
C VAL A 184 21.50 9.37 10.39
N LEU A 185 22.07 8.37 9.70
CA LEU A 185 21.67 7.95 8.36
C LEU A 185 20.22 7.45 8.26
N ALA A 186 19.75 6.57 9.15
CA ALA A 186 18.36 6.11 9.14
C ALA A 186 17.39 7.26 9.35
N LEU A 187 17.69 8.19 10.29
CA LEU A 187 16.89 9.39 10.50
C LEU A 187 16.92 10.34 9.30
N ALA A 188 18.06 10.44 8.60
CA ALA A 188 18.20 11.28 7.40
C ALA A 188 17.46 10.72 6.18
N VAL A 189 17.36 9.39 6.06
CA VAL A 189 16.75 8.71 4.91
C VAL A 189 15.27 8.37 5.15
N ASP A 190 14.79 8.39 6.40
CA ASP A 190 13.39 8.10 6.76
C ASP A 190 12.36 8.92 5.96
N PRO A 191 12.49 10.25 5.79
CA PRO A 191 11.52 11.02 4.99
C PRO A 191 11.43 10.55 3.54
N LEU A 192 12.56 10.14 2.95
CA LEU A 192 12.61 9.61 1.59
C LEU A 192 11.96 8.22 1.52
N ALA A 193 12.24 7.36 2.49
CA ALA A 193 11.67 6.02 2.57
C ALA A 193 10.14 6.06 2.76
N VAL A 194 9.65 6.95 3.63
CA VAL A 194 8.21 7.21 3.81
C VAL A 194 7.58 7.79 2.54
N SER A 195 8.25 8.72 1.86
CA SER A 195 7.77 9.28 0.60
C SER A 195 7.61 8.21 -0.50
N LEU A 196 8.59 7.29 -0.61
CA LEU A 196 8.52 6.16 -1.52
C LEU A 196 7.35 5.22 -1.19
N ALA A 197 7.09 4.98 0.10
CA ALA A 197 5.95 4.18 0.53
C ALA A 197 4.62 4.81 0.10
N TYR A 198 4.44 6.13 0.27
CA TYR A 198 3.26 6.84 -0.23
C TYR A 198 3.14 6.80 -1.76
N PHE A 199 4.27 6.89 -2.47
CA PHE A 199 4.32 6.86 -3.93
C PHE A 199 3.80 5.52 -4.51
N ASN A 200 3.81 4.44 -3.72
CA ASN A 200 3.24 3.15 -4.15
C ASN A 200 1.80 3.26 -4.66
N SER A 201 0.98 4.07 -3.98
CA SER A 201 -0.42 4.28 -4.36
C SER A 201 -0.56 4.97 -5.71
N CYS A 202 0.35 5.88 -6.05
CA CYS A 202 0.38 6.60 -7.32
C CYS A 202 0.80 5.69 -8.49
N LEU A 203 1.63 4.68 -8.23
CA LEU A 203 2.09 3.74 -9.25
C LEU A 203 0.97 2.81 -9.72
N ASN A 204 -0.01 2.49 -8.88
CA ASN A 204 -1.09 1.55 -9.24
C ASN A 204 -1.84 2.00 -10.51
N PRO A 205 -2.48 3.19 -10.60
CA PRO A 205 -3.13 3.66 -11.83
C PRO A 205 -2.19 3.71 -13.04
N VAL A 206 -0.96 4.19 -12.86
CA VAL A 206 0.05 4.26 -13.93
C VAL A 206 0.30 2.86 -14.49
N LEU A 207 0.61 1.89 -13.63
CA LEU A 207 0.87 0.52 -14.06
C LEU A 207 -0.33 -0.10 -14.78
N TYR A 208 -1.55 0.11 -14.29
CA TYR A 208 -2.76 -0.40 -14.95
C TYR A 208 -3.03 0.28 -16.29
N VAL A 209 -2.82 1.59 -16.41
CA VAL A 209 -3.04 2.33 -17.66
C VAL A 209 -1.99 1.97 -18.71
N PHE A 210 -0.70 2.02 -18.35
CA PHE A 210 0.40 1.83 -19.28
C PHE A 210 0.63 0.36 -19.66
N MET A 211 0.30 -0.60 -18.77
CA MET A 211 0.46 -2.03 -19.06
C MET A 211 -0.86 -2.76 -19.37
N GLY A 212 -2.01 -2.17 -19.01
CA GLY A 212 -3.35 -2.75 -19.16
C GLY A 212 -4.09 -2.39 -20.45
N GLN A 213 -3.65 -1.40 -21.23
CA GLN A 213 -4.32 -1.01 -22.48
C GLN A 213 -3.44 -0.98 -23.73
N ASP A 214 -4.03 -1.36 -24.86
CA ASP A 214 -3.54 -0.92 -26.17
C ASP A 214 -3.72 0.59 -26.17
N PHE A 215 -2.61 1.33 -26.16
CA PHE A 215 -2.53 2.79 -26.01
C PHE A 215 -3.55 3.59 -26.85
N LYS A 216 -4.07 2.98 -27.92
CA LYS A 216 -5.15 3.50 -28.77
C LYS A 216 -6.49 3.69 -28.03
N SER A 217 -6.88 2.82 -27.11
CA SER A 217 -8.20 2.89 -26.44
C SER A 217 -8.32 4.08 -25.48
N ILE A 218 -7.31 4.35 -24.64
CA ILE A 218 -7.26 5.55 -23.79
C ILE A 218 -7.22 6.83 -24.61
N LYS A 219 -6.39 6.89 -25.66
CA LYS A 219 -6.35 8.08 -26.55
C LYS A 219 -7.72 8.35 -27.16
N LEU A 220 -8.45 7.30 -27.58
CA LEU A 220 -9.80 7.44 -28.12
C LEU A 220 -10.84 7.88 -27.08
N SER A 221 -10.73 7.40 -25.84
CA SER A 221 -11.63 7.82 -24.74
C SER A 221 -11.36 9.25 -24.30
N LEU A 222 -10.09 9.64 -24.14
CA LEU A 222 -9.70 11.02 -23.84
C LEU A 222 -10.11 11.96 -24.97
N ARG A 223 -9.83 11.58 -26.22
CA ARG A 223 -10.28 12.34 -27.40
C ARG A 223 -11.79 12.51 -27.42
N ARG A 224 -12.57 11.48 -27.11
CA ARG A 224 -14.05 11.57 -27.02
C ARG A 224 -14.56 12.39 -25.84
N VAL A 225 -13.77 12.59 -24.80
CA VAL A 225 -14.10 13.49 -23.68
C VAL A 225 -13.78 14.92 -24.09
N PHE A 226 -12.60 15.16 -24.67
CA PHE A 226 -12.22 16.46 -25.21
C PHE A 226 -13.16 16.93 -26.34
N GLU A 227 -13.49 16.07 -27.30
CA GLU A 227 -14.45 16.39 -28.37
C GLU A 227 -15.82 16.73 -27.81
N ARG A 228 -16.27 16.09 -26.71
CA ARG A 228 -17.54 16.44 -26.05
C ARG A 228 -17.49 17.79 -25.34
N VAL A 229 -16.38 18.09 -24.67
CA VAL A 229 -16.17 19.39 -23.99
C VAL A 229 -16.05 20.53 -25.00
N PHE A 230 -15.45 20.29 -26.18
CA PHE A 230 -15.32 21.27 -27.25
C PHE A 230 -16.51 21.34 -28.20
N SER A 231 -17.47 20.41 -28.12
CA SER A 231 -18.71 20.42 -28.92
C SER A 231 -19.92 20.98 -28.16
N GLU A 232 -19.75 21.39 -26.90
CA GLU A 232 -20.78 22.04 -26.08
C GLU A 232 -20.70 23.59 -26.11
N GLU A 233 -19.92 24.16 -27.03
CA GLU A 233 -19.98 25.59 -27.44
C GLU A 233 -20.50 25.73 -28.87
#